data_AF-A0A7C3PW21-F1
#
_entry.id   AF-A0A7C3PW21-F1
#
_cell.length_a   1.000
_cell.length_b   1.000
_cell.length_c   1.000
_cell.angle_alpha   90.00
_cell.angle_beta   90.00
_cell.angle_gamma   90.00
#
_symmetry.space_group_name_H-M   'P 1'
#
loop_
_entity.id
_entity.type
_entity.pdbx_description
1 polymer ?
#
loop_
_entity_poly.entity_id
_entity_poly.type
_entity_poly.pdbx_seq_one_letter_code
_entity_poly.pdbx_strand_id
1 'polypeptide(L)'
;MRTIPVIECSGSVALRDLLEKHPGARLEAWRPSDRPLIRFIEGDVERELDEGSVAADGSYGLIELMDNNPLVCAQRASVPGALATLGLICLGPLARAEMLAEKPTIEPSFGVDGAELAAALRLEGFEEGVRLLPSAGERVGLVSVRCTAALRARSAGDVGELFAELYGRSFFVRPANVLGEEQLSGSPFATYSLDAARLEAEGILEVRAAADADGKCGAAQMVHMFNVMAGFEEDLGLSRIANVEQTP
;
A
#
# COMPACT_ATOMS: atom_id res chain seq x y z
N MET A 1 21.07 -18.20 -1.70
CA MET A 1 19.69 -17.72 -1.86
C MET A 1 19.13 -18.29 -3.15
N ARG A 2 17.86 -18.72 -3.19
CA ARG A 2 17.24 -19.16 -4.44
C ARG A 2 16.99 -17.96 -5.35
N THR A 3 17.12 -18.14 -6.66
CA THR A 3 16.81 -17.11 -7.66
C THR A 3 15.59 -17.55 -8.45
N ILE A 4 14.59 -16.68 -8.53
CA ILE A 4 13.34 -16.90 -9.23
C ILE A 4 13.38 -16.16 -10.58
N PRO A 5 13.15 -16.86 -11.70
CA PRO A 5 13.03 -16.21 -13.00
C PRO A 5 11.74 -15.39 -13.08
N VAL A 6 11.89 -14.09 -13.34
CA VAL A 6 10.80 -13.19 -13.72
C VAL A 6 10.74 -13.18 -15.23
N ILE A 7 9.86 -14.02 -15.77
CA ILE A 7 9.75 -14.30 -17.20
C ILE A 7 9.15 -13.13 -17.98
N GLU A 8 8.35 -12.30 -17.31
CA GLU A 8 7.75 -11.10 -17.89
C GLU A 8 7.58 -10.04 -16.82
N CYS A 9 8.05 -8.83 -17.11
CA CYS A 9 7.76 -7.64 -16.34
C CYS A 9 7.26 -6.53 -17.26
N SER A 10 6.22 -5.82 -16.84
CA SER A 10 5.86 -4.53 -17.43
C SER A 10 5.57 -3.50 -16.36
N GLY A 11 5.81 -2.22 -16.66
CA GLY A 11 5.58 -1.15 -15.68
C GLY A 11 6.56 0.01 -15.85
N SER A 12 6.77 0.74 -14.75
CA SER A 12 7.72 1.85 -14.70
C SER A 12 9.17 1.37 -14.78
N VAL A 13 10.08 2.32 -15.07
CA VAL A 13 11.52 2.08 -15.02
C VAL A 13 11.98 1.74 -13.59
N ALA A 14 11.35 2.34 -12.57
CA ALA A 14 11.64 2.04 -11.17
C ALA A 14 11.40 0.56 -10.85
N LEU A 15 10.31 -0.04 -11.35
CA LEU A 15 10.03 -1.46 -11.16
C LEU A 15 11.10 -2.36 -11.77
N ARG A 16 11.51 -2.07 -13.01
CA ARG A 16 12.62 -2.76 -13.68
C ARG A 16 13.89 -2.68 -12.83
N ASP A 17 14.27 -1.47 -12.44
CA ASP A 17 15.52 -1.21 -11.73
C ASP A 17 15.55 -1.89 -10.35
N LEU A 18 14.41 -1.99 -9.66
CA LEU A 18 14.30 -2.75 -8.42
C LEU A 18 14.50 -4.25 -8.67
N LEU A 19 13.81 -4.83 -9.66
CA LEU A 19 13.92 -6.25 -9.99
C LEU A 19 15.29 -6.66 -10.52
N GLU A 20 15.97 -5.82 -11.30
CA GLU A 20 17.34 -6.07 -11.77
C GLU A 20 18.36 -6.11 -10.62
N LYS A 21 18.11 -5.32 -9.57
CA LYS A 21 18.96 -5.27 -8.36
C LYS A 21 18.52 -6.27 -7.29
N HIS A 22 17.34 -6.87 -7.43
CA HIS A 22 16.75 -7.74 -6.44
C HIS A 22 17.57 -9.05 -6.32
N PRO A 23 18.12 -9.39 -5.14
CA PRO A 23 19.06 -10.53 -5.04
C PRO A 23 18.43 -11.89 -5.36
N GLY A 24 17.09 -11.99 -5.30
CA GLY A 24 16.31 -13.21 -5.49
C GLY A 24 15.56 -13.29 -6.80
N ALA A 25 15.62 -12.25 -7.63
CA ALA A 25 14.93 -12.22 -8.91
C ALA A 25 15.94 -12.23 -10.06
N ARG A 26 15.60 -12.89 -11.16
CA ARG A 26 16.32 -12.76 -12.43
C ARG A 26 15.33 -12.30 -13.49
N LEU A 27 15.46 -11.05 -13.89
CA LEU A 27 14.60 -10.45 -14.91
C LEU A 27 14.99 -10.95 -16.30
N GLU A 28 14.06 -11.60 -17.02
CA GLU A 28 14.31 -12.14 -18.36
C GLU A 28 13.77 -11.23 -19.47
N ALA A 29 12.65 -10.56 -19.23
CA ALA A 29 12.06 -9.62 -20.16
C ALA A 29 11.39 -8.44 -19.43
N TRP A 30 11.55 -7.24 -19.98
CA TRP A 30 10.86 -6.05 -19.52
C TRP A 30 10.36 -5.18 -20.67
N ARG A 31 9.19 -4.57 -20.48
CA ARG A 31 8.68 -3.51 -21.35
C ARG A 31 8.03 -2.37 -20.54
N PRO A 32 8.14 -1.11 -21.00
CA PRO A 32 7.40 -0.02 -20.39
C PRO A 32 5.89 -0.24 -20.53
N SER A 33 5.13 0.05 -19.48
CA SER A 33 3.66 0.00 -19.50
C SER A 33 3.08 0.83 -18.36
N ASP A 34 1.88 1.37 -18.57
CA ASP A 34 1.07 2.01 -17.52
C ASP A 34 0.33 0.99 -16.64
N ARG A 35 0.43 -0.30 -16.97
CA ARG A 35 -0.13 -1.41 -16.18
C ARG A 35 1.01 -2.28 -15.66
N PRO A 36 1.43 -2.10 -14.39
CA PRO A 36 2.43 -2.94 -13.77
C PRO A 36 2.03 -4.41 -13.78
N LEU A 37 2.98 -5.28 -14.12
CA LEU A 37 2.82 -6.73 -14.13
C LEU A 37 4.16 -7.39 -13.81
N ILE A 38 4.14 -8.42 -12.97
CA ILE A 38 5.25 -9.36 -12.75
C ILE A 38 4.71 -10.77 -12.96
N ARG A 39 5.27 -11.52 -13.91
CA ARG A 39 5.07 -12.97 -14.04
C ARG A 39 6.37 -13.69 -13.73
N PHE A 40 6.28 -14.75 -12.94
CA PHE A 40 7.45 -15.51 -12.52
C PHE A 40 7.12 -17.00 -12.36
N ILE A 41 8.17 -17.83 -12.35
CA ILE A 41 8.02 -19.28 -12.19
C ILE A 41 8.67 -19.72 -10.89
N GLU A 42 7.90 -20.39 -10.03
CA GLU A 42 8.39 -21.04 -8.82
C GLU A 42 8.14 -22.55 -8.90
N GLY A 43 9.23 -23.33 -9.06
CA GLY A 43 9.12 -24.75 -9.39
C GLY A 43 8.50 -24.91 -10.79
N ASP A 44 7.33 -25.54 -10.84
CA ASP A 44 6.55 -25.74 -12.08
C ASP A 44 5.31 -24.84 -12.16
N VAL A 45 5.16 -23.89 -11.23
CA VAL A 45 3.99 -23.03 -11.14
C VAL A 45 4.33 -21.63 -11.65
N GLU A 46 3.61 -21.20 -12.69
CA GLU A 46 3.60 -19.80 -13.11
C GLU A 46 2.69 -18.99 -12.17
N ARG A 47 3.19 -17.84 -11.74
CA ARG A 47 2.48 -16.90 -10.88
C ARG A 47 2.49 -15.51 -11.49
N GLU A 48 1.47 -14.73 -11.16
CA GLU A 48 1.20 -13.41 -11.71
C GLU A 48 0.86 -12.42 -10.60
N LEU A 49 1.40 -11.21 -10.73
CA LEU A 49 1.13 -10.08 -9.86
C LEU A 49 0.89 -8.83 -10.70
N ASP A 50 -0.21 -8.13 -10.48
CA ASP A 50 -0.54 -6.85 -11.13
C ASP A 50 -0.94 -5.74 -10.12
N GLU A 51 -1.31 -4.57 -10.63
CA GLU A 51 -1.78 -3.42 -9.84
C GLU A 51 -3.24 -3.07 -10.19
N GLY A 52 -4.06 -2.84 -9.16
CA GLY A 52 -5.40 -2.27 -9.28
C GLY A 52 -6.51 -3.22 -9.73
N SER A 53 -6.21 -4.51 -9.90
CA SER A 53 -7.19 -5.54 -10.28
C SER A 53 -7.86 -6.11 -9.04
N VAL A 54 -8.99 -5.53 -8.63
CA VAL A 54 -9.83 -6.00 -7.50
C VAL A 54 -10.59 -7.31 -7.83
N ALA A 55 -9.98 -8.24 -8.58
CA ALA A 55 -10.61 -9.36 -9.26
C ALA A 55 -10.92 -10.59 -8.37
N ALA A 56 -11.83 -11.45 -8.86
CA ALA A 56 -12.47 -12.56 -8.14
C ALA A 56 -11.66 -13.87 -8.05
N ASP A 57 -10.54 -14.00 -8.78
CA ASP A 57 -9.75 -15.23 -8.90
C ASP A 57 -8.33 -15.13 -8.30
N GLY A 58 -8.05 -14.08 -7.51
CA GLY A 58 -6.77 -13.83 -6.87
C GLY A 58 -6.88 -13.08 -5.56
N SER A 59 -5.76 -12.98 -4.84
CA SER A 59 -5.70 -12.17 -3.61
C SER A 59 -5.49 -10.70 -3.97
N TYR A 60 -6.29 -9.80 -3.39
CA TYR A 60 -6.12 -8.36 -3.56
C TYR A 60 -6.02 -7.69 -2.19
N GLY A 61 -5.13 -6.71 -2.05
CA GLY A 61 -5.11 -5.85 -0.88
C GLY A 61 -3.77 -5.22 -0.57
N LEU A 62 -3.79 -4.34 0.43
CA LEU A 62 -2.59 -3.78 1.03
C LEU A 62 -1.96 -4.85 1.93
N ILE A 63 -0.70 -5.23 1.71
CA ILE A 63 -0.03 -6.32 2.41
C ILE A 63 -0.14 -6.19 3.93
N GLU A 64 -0.02 -4.98 4.47
CA GLU A 64 -0.17 -4.70 5.91
C GLU A 64 -1.54 -5.03 6.49
N LEU A 65 -2.56 -5.15 5.65
CA LEU A 65 -3.89 -5.59 6.02
C LEU A 65 -4.09 -7.07 5.65
N MET A 66 -3.28 -7.67 4.81
CA MET A 66 -3.52 -9.06 4.39
C MET A 66 -2.92 -10.06 5.37
N ASP A 67 -3.55 -11.22 5.47
CA ASP A 67 -2.85 -12.39 6.00
C ASP A 67 -1.81 -12.85 4.96
N ASN A 68 -0.57 -13.08 5.38
CA ASN A 68 0.49 -13.55 4.47
C ASN A 68 0.26 -14.97 3.95
N ASN A 69 -0.45 -15.83 4.72
CA ASN A 69 -0.61 -17.24 4.39
C ASN A 69 -1.30 -17.49 3.03
N PRO A 70 -2.43 -16.83 2.70
CA PRO A 70 -3.02 -16.91 1.36
C PRO A 70 -2.08 -16.48 0.22
N LEU A 71 -1.22 -15.49 0.47
CA LEU A 71 -0.36 -14.89 -0.56
C LEU A 71 0.79 -15.82 -0.99
N VAL A 72 1.40 -16.54 -0.05
CA VAL A 72 2.52 -17.47 -0.34
C VAL A 72 2.11 -18.60 -1.29
N CYS A 73 0.82 -18.94 -1.35
CA CYS A 73 0.27 -19.98 -2.23
C CYS A 73 -0.49 -19.42 -3.43
N ALA A 74 -0.63 -18.09 -3.54
CA ALA A 74 -1.40 -17.46 -4.58
C ALA A 74 -0.71 -17.62 -5.94
N GLN A 75 -1.47 -18.07 -6.94
CA GLN A 75 -1.07 -18.02 -8.35
C GLN A 75 -1.25 -16.62 -8.94
N ARG A 76 -2.21 -15.87 -8.40
CA ARG A 76 -2.51 -14.50 -8.80
C ARG A 76 -2.70 -13.63 -7.57
N ALA A 77 -2.04 -12.48 -7.57
CA ALA A 77 -2.30 -11.43 -6.61
C ALA A 77 -2.32 -10.06 -7.29
N SER A 78 -2.93 -9.08 -6.63
CA SER A 78 -2.97 -7.71 -7.08
C SER A 78 -2.74 -6.77 -5.90
N VAL A 79 -1.88 -5.77 -6.08
CA VAL A 79 -1.71 -4.70 -5.10
C VAL A 79 -2.59 -3.51 -5.45
N PRO A 80 -3.04 -2.72 -4.47
CA PRO A 80 -3.75 -1.49 -4.73
C PRO A 80 -2.87 -0.47 -5.47
N GLY A 81 -3.46 0.30 -6.37
CA GLY A 81 -2.87 1.52 -6.92
C GLY A 81 -2.71 2.61 -5.86
N ALA A 82 -2.16 3.76 -6.25
CA ALA A 82 -1.74 4.80 -5.30
C ALA A 82 -2.86 5.33 -4.39
N LEU A 83 -4.03 5.65 -4.93
CA LEU A 83 -5.15 6.14 -4.11
C LEU A 83 -5.66 5.06 -3.17
N ALA A 84 -5.83 3.84 -3.68
CA ALA A 84 -6.29 2.72 -2.88
C ALA A 84 -5.27 2.38 -1.78
N THR A 85 -3.97 2.42 -2.06
CA THR A 85 -2.90 2.21 -1.07
C THR A 85 -2.99 3.22 0.07
N LEU A 86 -2.94 4.52 -0.24
CA LEU A 86 -2.97 5.55 0.79
C LEU A 86 -4.32 5.61 1.51
N GLY A 87 -5.42 5.41 0.79
CA GLY A 87 -6.76 5.33 1.36
C GLY A 87 -6.93 4.14 2.29
N LEU A 88 -6.37 2.97 1.97
CA LEU A 88 -6.37 1.79 2.85
C LEU A 88 -5.47 2.00 4.07
N ILE A 89 -4.34 2.71 3.94
CA ILE A 89 -3.53 3.12 5.11
C ILE A 89 -4.38 3.98 6.05
N CYS A 90 -5.17 4.92 5.50
CA CYS A 90 -6.00 5.80 6.31
C CYS A 90 -7.26 5.13 6.88
N LEU A 91 -7.91 4.25 6.12
CA LEU A 91 -9.30 3.82 6.39
C LEU A 91 -9.45 2.31 6.57
N GLY A 92 -8.51 1.49 6.10
CA GLY A 92 -8.55 0.04 6.21
C GLY A 92 -8.70 -0.45 7.66
N PRO A 93 -7.88 0.04 8.61
CA PRO A 93 -8.05 -0.25 10.04
C PRO A 93 -9.48 0.02 10.54
N LEU A 94 -10.01 1.19 10.20
CA LEU A 94 -11.31 1.67 10.66
C LEU A 94 -12.46 0.89 10.04
N ALA A 95 -12.35 0.52 8.76
CA ALA A 95 -13.32 -0.29 8.04
C ALA A 95 -13.45 -1.68 8.69
N ARG A 96 -12.32 -2.36 8.91
CA ARG A 96 -12.29 -3.70 9.55
C ARG A 96 -12.85 -3.73 10.95
N ALA A 97 -12.58 -2.67 11.71
CA ALA A 97 -13.08 -2.52 13.06
C ALA A 97 -14.53 -1.99 13.11
N GLU A 98 -15.18 -1.86 11.94
CA GLU A 98 -16.54 -1.34 11.78
C GLU A 98 -16.75 0.02 12.46
N MET A 99 -15.71 0.87 12.47
CA MET A 99 -15.71 2.17 13.16
C MET A 99 -16.27 3.30 12.30
N LEU A 100 -16.28 3.15 10.97
CA LEU A 100 -16.80 4.19 10.07
C LEU A 100 -18.32 4.34 10.24
N ALA A 101 -18.77 5.54 10.60
CA ALA A 101 -20.20 5.83 10.80
C ALA A 101 -20.93 6.20 9.51
N GLU A 102 -20.21 6.83 8.58
CA GLU A 102 -20.74 7.35 7.32
C GLU A 102 -19.61 7.45 6.28
N LYS A 103 -20.00 7.69 5.03
CA LYS A 103 -19.11 7.82 3.87
C LYS A 103 -17.97 8.84 4.11
N PRO A 104 -16.70 8.41 4.19
CA PRO A 104 -15.57 9.30 4.42
C PRO A 104 -15.27 10.15 3.18
N THR A 105 -14.63 11.31 3.41
CA THR A 105 -14.18 12.22 2.36
C THR A 105 -12.67 12.11 2.18
N ILE A 106 -12.21 12.03 0.92
CA ILE A 106 -10.81 11.86 0.55
C ILE A 106 -10.37 13.05 -0.30
N GLU A 107 -9.25 13.66 0.06
CA GLU A 107 -8.62 14.77 -0.66
C GLU A 107 -7.20 14.33 -1.07
N PRO A 108 -7.01 13.83 -2.30
CA PRO A 108 -5.70 13.40 -2.80
C PRO A 108 -4.88 14.60 -3.31
N SER A 109 -3.55 14.46 -3.27
CA SER A 109 -2.62 15.44 -3.88
C SER A 109 -2.46 15.29 -5.40
N PHE A 110 -3.13 14.30 -6.00
CA PHE A 110 -3.03 13.92 -7.41
C PHE A 110 -4.40 13.57 -8.00
N GLY A 111 -4.54 13.69 -9.32
CA GLY A 111 -5.76 13.39 -10.06
C GLY A 111 -5.94 11.88 -10.27
N VAL A 112 -7.08 11.33 -9.82
CA VAL A 112 -7.37 9.89 -9.83
C VAL A 112 -8.88 9.68 -9.60
N ASP A 113 -9.41 8.51 -9.96
CA ASP A 113 -10.78 8.12 -9.59
C ASP A 113 -10.82 7.31 -8.28
N GLY A 114 -11.98 7.29 -7.63
CA GLY A 114 -12.17 6.61 -6.34
C GLY A 114 -12.74 5.19 -6.44
N ALA A 115 -12.90 4.63 -7.65
CA ALA A 115 -13.63 3.38 -7.84
C ALA A 115 -12.88 2.18 -7.23
N GLU A 116 -11.56 2.14 -7.43
CA GLU A 116 -10.68 1.12 -6.87
C GLU A 116 -10.68 1.17 -5.33
N LEU A 117 -10.45 2.34 -4.73
CA LEU A 117 -10.47 2.50 -3.27
C LEU A 117 -11.84 2.10 -2.68
N ALA A 118 -12.94 2.49 -3.34
CA ALA A 118 -14.27 2.07 -2.90
C ALA A 118 -14.43 0.55 -2.94
N ALA A 119 -13.93 -0.13 -3.98
CA ALA A 119 -13.97 -1.59 -4.06
C ALA A 119 -13.06 -2.26 -3.02
N ALA A 120 -11.88 -1.69 -2.77
CA ALA A 120 -10.96 -2.14 -1.74
C ALA A 120 -11.59 -2.09 -0.35
N LEU A 121 -12.25 -0.98 0.00
CA LEU A 121 -12.90 -0.81 1.30
C LEU A 121 -14.07 -1.79 1.52
N ARG A 122 -14.74 -2.27 0.46
CA ARG A 122 -15.75 -3.33 0.59
C ARG A 122 -15.13 -4.63 1.07
N LEU A 123 -13.95 -4.98 0.57
CA LEU A 123 -13.21 -6.16 1.03
C LEU A 123 -12.83 -6.04 2.51
N GLU A 124 -12.67 -4.81 2.99
CA GLU A 124 -12.43 -4.50 4.41
C GLU A 124 -13.72 -4.33 5.24
N GLY A 125 -14.89 -4.62 4.67
CA GLY A 125 -16.18 -4.59 5.38
C GLY A 125 -16.95 -3.26 5.29
N PHE A 126 -16.55 -2.32 4.44
CA PHE A 126 -17.22 -1.02 4.30
C PHE A 126 -17.85 -0.78 2.91
N GLU A 127 -19.19 -0.85 2.86
CA GLU A 127 -19.96 -0.88 1.61
C GLU A 127 -20.29 0.49 1.00
N GLU A 128 -20.30 1.56 1.80
CA GLU A 128 -20.80 2.87 1.37
C GLU A 128 -19.86 3.61 0.38
N GLY A 129 -18.62 3.13 0.23
CA GLY A 129 -17.58 3.71 -0.63
C GLY A 129 -17.05 5.04 -0.09
N VAL A 130 -16.51 5.91 -0.95
CA VAL A 130 -15.89 7.19 -0.50
C VAL A 130 -16.41 8.39 -1.28
N ARG A 131 -16.30 9.59 -0.69
CA ARG A 131 -16.46 10.87 -1.41
C ARG A 131 -15.07 11.39 -1.78
N LEU A 132 -14.76 11.43 -3.07
CA LEU A 132 -13.49 11.96 -3.55
C LEU A 132 -13.64 13.46 -3.88
N LEU A 133 -12.77 14.29 -3.32
CA LEU A 133 -12.66 15.69 -3.71
C LEU A 133 -11.78 15.81 -4.96
N PRO A 134 -12.11 16.70 -5.91
CA PRO A 134 -11.29 16.93 -7.10
C PRO A 134 -9.89 17.38 -6.73
N SER A 135 -8.89 16.85 -7.43
CA SER A 135 -7.51 17.29 -7.35
C SER A 135 -6.92 17.39 -8.75
N ALA A 136 -6.04 18.36 -8.94
CA ALA A 136 -5.34 18.60 -10.20
C ALA A 136 -3.85 18.52 -9.93
N GLY A 137 -3.35 17.29 -9.84
CA GLY A 137 -1.93 17.00 -9.64
C GLY A 137 -1.54 15.74 -10.42
N GLU A 138 -0.27 15.64 -10.78
CA GLU A 138 0.28 14.43 -11.37
C GLU A 138 0.79 13.50 -10.26
N ARG A 139 0.72 12.19 -10.50
CA ARG A 139 1.29 11.17 -9.60
C ARG A 139 2.81 11.09 -9.80
N VAL A 140 3.55 12.05 -9.26
CA VAL A 140 5.02 12.13 -9.41
C VAL A 140 5.67 12.45 -8.06
N GLY A 141 6.72 11.70 -7.71
CA GLY A 141 7.45 11.89 -6.45
C GLY A 141 6.57 11.61 -5.24
N LEU A 142 6.54 12.53 -4.27
CA LEU A 142 5.72 12.39 -3.08
C LEU A 142 4.24 12.63 -3.38
N VAL A 143 3.40 11.67 -3.02
CA VAL A 143 1.94 11.75 -3.10
C VAL A 143 1.31 11.56 -1.72
N SER A 144 0.17 12.21 -1.50
CA SER A 144 -0.53 12.13 -0.22
C SER A 144 -2.04 12.16 -0.37
N VAL A 145 -2.72 11.72 0.69
CA VAL A 145 -4.16 11.86 0.85
C VAL A 145 -4.47 12.39 2.25
N ARG A 146 -5.50 13.24 2.33
CA ARG A 146 -6.19 13.54 3.59
C ARG A 146 -7.55 12.85 3.57
N CYS A 147 -7.81 12.04 4.58
CA CYS A 147 -9.08 11.33 4.77
C CYS A 147 -9.78 11.90 5.99
N THR A 148 -11.04 12.27 5.84
CA THR A 148 -11.90 12.75 6.94
C THR A 148 -13.07 11.78 7.10
N ALA A 149 -13.20 11.21 8.29
CA ALA A 149 -14.22 10.19 8.60
C ALA A 149 -14.91 10.50 9.93
N ALA A 150 -16.24 10.44 9.94
CA ALA A 150 -16.98 10.40 11.20
C ALA A 150 -16.96 8.96 11.75
N LEU A 151 -16.70 8.82 13.04
CA LEU A 151 -16.57 7.52 13.69
C LEU A 151 -17.79 7.21 14.57
N ARG A 152 -18.13 5.93 14.67
CA ARG A 152 -19.03 5.40 15.71
C ARG A 152 -18.32 5.58 17.05
N ALA A 153 -19.05 5.92 18.11
CA ALA A 153 -18.52 6.37 19.42
C ALA A 153 -17.29 5.56 19.91
N ARG A 154 -16.10 6.15 19.74
CA ARG A 154 -14.78 5.62 20.10
C ARG A 154 -13.88 6.76 20.57
N SER A 155 -12.96 6.47 21.48
CA SER A 155 -11.96 7.44 21.92
C SER A 155 -10.79 7.52 20.93
N ALA A 156 -10.02 8.61 20.98
CA ALA A 156 -8.79 8.69 20.21
C ALA A 156 -7.74 7.66 20.67
N GLY A 157 -7.81 7.22 21.93
CA GLY A 157 -6.99 6.13 22.45
C GLY A 157 -7.25 4.82 21.72
N ASP A 158 -8.53 4.42 21.59
CA ASP A 158 -8.92 3.19 20.89
C ASP A 158 -8.46 3.18 19.43
N VAL A 159 -8.59 4.34 18.75
CA VAL A 159 -8.14 4.50 17.36
C VAL A 159 -6.61 4.41 17.27
N GLY A 160 -5.90 5.06 18.20
CA GLY A 160 -4.43 5.01 18.25
C GLY A 160 -3.91 3.58 18.47
N GLU A 161 -4.52 2.83 19.39
CA GLU A 161 -4.19 1.43 19.66
C GLU A 161 -4.45 0.55 18.44
N LEU A 162 -5.59 0.72 17.75
CA LEU A 162 -5.91 -0.02 16.52
C LEU A 162 -4.84 0.19 15.42
N PHE A 163 -4.43 1.43 15.17
CA PHE A 163 -3.37 1.72 14.20
C PHE A 163 -2.01 1.18 14.65
N ALA A 164 -1.68 1.26 15.94
CA ALA A 164 -0.45 0.75 16.48
C ALA A 164 -0.38 -0.80 16.43
N GLU A 165 -1.50 -1.48 16.63
CA GLU A 165 -1.58 -2.94 16.50
C GLU A 165 -1.31 -3.39 15.05
N LEU A 166 -1.95 -2.75 14.07
CA LEU A 166 -1.81 -3.10 12.66
C LEU A 166 -0.44 -2.69 12.09
N TYR A 167 0.00 -1.45 12.32
CA TYR A 167 1.20 -0.92 11.68
C TYR A 167 2.45 -0.96 12.55
N GLY A 168 2.34 -1.23 13.85
CA GLY A 168 3.50 -1.33 14.74
C GLY A 168 4.49 -2.45 14.37
N ARG A 169 4.04 -3.43 13.57
CA ARG A 169 4.85 -4.51 13.02
C ARG A 169 5.00 -4.48 11.50
N SER A 170 4.41 -3.49 10.82
CA SER A 170 4.58 -3.33 9.37
C SER A 170 6.07 -3.13 9.05
N PHE A 171 6.52 -3.52 7.86
CA PHE A 171 7.86 -3.14 7.39
C PHE A 171 7.90 -1.71 6.84
N PHE A 172 6.81 -1.23 6.23
CA PHE A 172 6.86 -0.05 5.37
C PHE A 172 5.86 1.05 5.74
N VAL A 173 4.93 0.83 6.65
CA VAL A 173 4.00 1.87 7.12
C VAL A 173 4.42 2.32 8.52
N ARG A 174 4.65 3.62 8.70
CA ARG A 174 5.11 4.21 9.97
C ARG A 174 4.26 5.41 10.37
N PRO A 175 4.14 5.74 11.66
CA PRO A 175 3.55 7.02 12.04
C PRO A 175 4.51 8.17 11.68
N ALA A 176 3.96 9.32 11.29
CA ALA A 176 4.72 10.48 10.77
C ALA A 176 5.64 11.13 11.82
N ASN A 177 5.47 10.83 13.10
CA ASN A 177 6.39 11.25 14.16
C ASN A 177 7.62 10.33 14.30
N VAL A 178 7.64 9.19 13.63
CA VAL A 178 8.77 8.24 13.59
C VAL A 178 9.56 8.37 12.30
N LEU A 179 8.89 8.63 11.17
CA LEU A 179 9.52 8.80 9.86
C LEU A 179 9.03 10.10 9.22
N GLY A 180 9.97 11.01 8.90
CA GLY A 180 9.68 12.29 8.26
C GLY A 180 9.37 12.15 6.76
N GLU A 181 8.66 13.14 6.20
CA GLU A 181 8.29 13.14 4.78
C GLU A 181 9.52 13.19 3.84
N GLU A 182 10.61 13.82 4.27
CA GLU A 182 11.87 13.90 3.53
C GLU A 182 12.52 12.53 3.29
N GLN A 183 12.19 11.54 4.13
CA GLN A 183 12.70 10.18 4.06
C GLN A 183 11.83 9.29 3.16
N LEU A 184 10.67 9.77 2.71
CA LEU A 184 9.75 9.00 1.88
C LEU A 184 10.19 8.95 0.42
N SER A 185 10.77 10.03 -0.09
CA SER A 185 11.14 10.17 -1.51
C SER A 185 12.08 9.06 -1.97
N GLY A 186 11.69 8.38 -3.05
CA GLY A 186 12.34 7.20 -3.59
C GLY A 186 12.23 5.95 -2.72
N SER A 187 11.67 6.00 -1.51
CA SER A 187 11.72 4.90 -0.54
C SER A 187 10.50 3.98 -0.61
N PRO A 188 10.58 2.74 -0.09
CA PRO A 188 9.41 1.86 0.00
C PRO A 188 8.43 2.26 1.11
N PHE A 189 8.72 3.31 1.88
CA PHE A 189 7.93 3.67 3.05
C PHE A 189 6.69 4.51 2.72
N ALA A 190 5.71 4.43 3.61
CA ALA A 190 4.61 5.37 3.75
C ALA A 190 4.49 5.82 5.20
N THR A 191 3.98 7.03 5.41
CA THR A 191 3.63 7.54 6.73
C THR A 191 2.14 7.71 6.90
N TYR A 192 1.68 7.70 8.15
CA TYR A 192 0.35 8.17 8.53
C TYR A 192 0.37 9.09 9.75
N SER A 193 -0.62 9.96 9.88
CA SER A 193 -0.86 10.78 11.08
C SER A 193 -2.35 10.85 11.41
N LEU A 194 -2.67 10.93 12.70
CA LEU A 194 -4.03 10.96 13.22
C LEU A 194 -4.27 12.31 13.93
N ASP A 195 -5.34 13.00 13.58
CA ASP A 195 -5.80 14.17 14.33
C ASP A 195 -6.71 13.74 15.49
N ALA A 196 -6.06 13.27 16.57
CA ALA A 196 -6.74 12.83 17.79
C ALA A 196 -7.54 13.97 18.46
N ALA A 197 -7.05 15.21 18.38
CA ALA A 197 -7.71 16.35 19.00
C ALA A 197 -9.06 16.64 18.34
N ARG A 198 -9.11 16.57 17.01
CA ARG A 198 -10.36 16.72 16.26
C ARG A 198 -11.34 15.59 16.52
N LEU A 199 -10.86 14.35 16.64
CA LEU A 199 -11.72 13.22 16.98
C LEU A 199 -12.41 13.41 18.34
N GLU A 200 -11.65 13.79 19.37
CA GLU A 200 -12.21 14.03 20.72
C GLU A 200 -13.20 15.21 20.76
N ALA A 201 -12.95 16.26 19.96
CA ALA A 201 -13.79 17.46 19.94
C ALA A 201 -15.06 17.30 19.10
N GLU A 202 -14.97 16.62 17.95
CA GLU A 202 -16.00 16.64 16.90
C GLU A 202 -16.56 15.25 16.57
N GLY A 203 -15.96 14.16 17.07
CA GLY A 203 -16.26 12.80 16.60
C GLY A 203 -15.78 12.52 15.17
N ILE A 204 -14.91 13.40 14.65
CA ILE A 204 -14.38 13.35 13.28
C ILE A 204 -12.89 13.09 13.35
N LEU A 205 -12.44 11.98 12.75
CA LEU A 205 -11.04 11.69 12.58
C LEU A 205 -10.55 12.22 11.24
N GLU A 206 -9.45 12.98 11.26
CA GLU A 206 -8.63 13.24 10.09
C GLU A 206 -7.42 12.31 10.12
N VAL A 207 -7.21 11.55 9.04
CA VAL A 207 -6.02 10.73 8.82
C VAL A 207 -5.31 11.21 7.56
N ARG A 208 -4.03 11.50 7.67
CA ARG A 208 -3.19 11.82 6.50
C ARG A 208 -2.22 10.69 6.24
N ALA A 209 -2.07 10.29 4.99
CA ALA A 209 -1.04 9.35 4.58
C ALA A 209 -0.24 9.92 3.40
N ALA A 210 1.05 9.62 3.37
CA ALA A 210 1.95 10.06 2.31
C ALA A 210 2.97 8.96 1.97
N ALA A 211 3.38 8.89 0.71
CA ALA A 211 4.40 7.97 0.23
C ALA A 211 4.97 8.42 -1.12
N ASP A 212 6.09 7.85 -1.51
CA ASP A 212 6.60 7.99 -2.88
C ASP A 212 5.73 7.22 -3.89
N ALA A 213 5.50 7.84 -5.05
CA ALA A 213 4.69 7.32 -6.14
C ALA A 213 5.24 6.03 -6.76
N ASP A 214 6.57 5.88 -6.85
CA ASP A 214 7.24 4.65 -7.27
C ASP A 214 7.63 3.77 -6.06
N GLY A 215 7.55 4.33 -4.85
CA GLY A 215 7.71 3.63 -3.58
C GLY A 215 6.49 2.80 -3.19
N LYS A 216 5.96 3.05 -1.98
CA LYS A 216 4.82 2.30 -1.43
C LYS A 216 3.56 2.39 -2.30
N CYS A 217 3.44 3.40 -3.15
CA CYS A 217 2.31 3.59 -4.06
C CYS A 217 2.51 3.02 -5.47
N GLY A 218 3.58 2.26 -5.71
CA GLY A 218 3.91 1.74 -7.03
C GLY A 218 4.94 0.61 -7.03
N ALA A 219 6.10 0.84 -7.64
CA ALA A 219 7.08 -0.20 -7.93
C ALA A 219 7.58 -0.96 -6.68
N ALA A 220 7.82 -0.29 -5.56
CA ALA A 220 8.27 -0.99 -4.35
C ALA A 220 7.17 -1.87 -3.74
N GLN A 221 5.90 -1.46 -3.82
CA GLN A 221 4.75 -2.27 -3.40
C GLN A 221 4.64 -3.56 -4.23
N MET A 222 4.86 -3.47 -5.54
CA MET A 222 4.91 -4.64 -6.43
C MET A 222 6.02 -5.61 -6.03
N VAL A 223 7.21 -5.11 -5.72
CA VAL A 223 8.32 -5.95 -5.27
C VAL A 223 8.08 -6.53 -3.88
N HIS A 224 7.44 -5.78 -2.97
CA HIS A 224 7.04 -6.28 -1.66
C HIS A 224 6.06 -7.46 -1.79
N MET A 225 5.03 -7.34 -2.64
CA MET A 225 4.11 -8.45 -2.90
C MET A 225 4.80 -9.63 -3.58
N PHE A 226 5.69 -9.37 -4.54
CA PHE A 226 6.51 -10.41 -5.16
C PHE A 226 7.30 -11.18 -4.09
N ASN A 227 7.95 -10.50 -3.14
CA ASN A 227 8.68 -11.14 -2.06
C ASN A 227 7.81 -12.07 -1.22
N VAL A 228 6.62 -11.60 -0.82
CA VAL A 228 5.67 -12.40 -0.04
C VAL A 228 5.22 -13.64 -0.84
N MET A 229 4.78 -13.46 -2.09
CA MET A 229 4.35 -14.58 -2.95
C MET A 229 5.47 -15.58 -3.20
N ALA A 230 6.69 -15.09 -3.34
CA ALA A 230 7.91 -15.86 -3.57
C ALA A 230 8.57 -16.37 -2.28
N GLY A 231 7.95 -16.22 -1.11
CA GLY A 231 8.50 -16.69 0.17
C GLY A 231 9.90 -16.14 0.50
N PHE A 232 10.22 -14.93 0.05
CA PHE A 232 11.42 -14.19 0.43
C PHE A 232 11.16 -13.36 1.70
N GLU A 233 12.22 -12.79 2.27
CA GLU A 233 12.08 -11.72 3.26
C GLU A 233 11.36 -10.52 2.62
N GLU A 234 10.40 -9.93 3.34
CA GLU A 234 9.51 -8.90 2.78
C GLU A 234 10.27 -7.67 2.26
N ASP A 235 11.40 -7.33 2.88
CA ASP A 235 12.24 -6.17 2.57
C ASP A 235 13.41 -6.45 1.62
N LEU A 236 13.52 -7.68 1.13
CA LEU A 236 14.59 -8.09 0.23
C LEU A 236 14.57 -7.22 -1.05
N GLY A 237 15.71 -6.61 -1.36
CA GLY A 237 15.86 -5.72 -2.52
C GLY A 237 15.18 -4.35 -2.38
N LEU A 238 14.50 -4.06 -1.27
CA LEU A 238 13.86 -2.77 -0.96
C LEU A 238 14.67 -1.93 0.05
N SER A 239 15.54 -2.59 0.81
CA SER A 239 16.32 -2.03 1.92
C SER A 239 17.43 -1.03 1.53
N ARG A 240 17.65 -0.74 0.23
CA ARG A 240 18.68 0.21 -0.24
C ARG A 240 18.22 1.64 -0.45
N ILE A 241 17.02 2.00 -0.02
CA ILE A 241 16.51 3.38 -0.18
C ILE A 241 16.40 4.15 1.13
N ALA A 242 16.84 3.57 2.24
CA ALA A 242 16.94 4.27 3.52
C ALA A 242 18.40 4.41 3.97
N ASN A 243 18.96 5.61 3.80
CA ASN A 243 19.97 6.11 4.74
C ASN A 243 19.25 6.56 6.02
N VAL A 244 18.55 5.64 6.67
CA VAL A 244 17.96 5.88 7.99
C VAL A 244 18.64 4.88 8.91
N GLU A 245 19.65 5.37 9.62
CA GLU A 245 20.21 4.63 10.76
C GLU A 245 19.02 4.24 11.65
N GLN A 246 18.75 2.93 11.72
CA GLN A 246 17.79 2.40 12.67
C GLN A 246 18.29 2.80 14.05
N THR A 247 17.63 3.80 14.65
CA THR A 247 17.91 4.14 16.04
C THR A 247 17.27 3.02 16.89
N PRO A 248 18.05 2.39 17.79
CA PRO A 248 17.63 1.20 18.54
C PRO A 248 16.45 1.43 19.49
#